data_AF-A0A849UTM9-F1
#
_entry.id   AF-A0A849UTM9-F1
#
_cell.length_a   1.000
_cell.length_b   1.000
_cell.length_c   1.000
_cell.angle_alpha   90.00
_cell.angle_beta   90.00
_cell.angle_gamma   90.00
#
_symmetry.space_group_name_H-M   'P 1'
#
loop_
_entity.id
_entity.type
_entity.pdbx_description
1 polymer ?
#
loop_
_entity_poly.entity_id
_entity_poly.type
_entity_poly.pdbx_seq_one_letter_code
_entity_poly.pdbx_strand_id
1 'polypeptide(L)'
;MCSSLHFCHGSSGLAQMYRAMYDDTLNFKYYEAYHYWINETCNYIDKEIDGENMAPSNPTSLLEGWVGAGLVLAEYITEGDCKTKWAQMLLLS
;
A
#
# COMPACT_ATOMS: atom_id res chain seq x y z
N MET A 1 -16.13 -0.23 -0.02
CA MET A 1 -15.26 -0.98 0.91
C MET A 1 -14.06 -1.43 0.12
N CYS A 2 -12.84 -1.16 0.60
CA CYS A 2 -11.61 -1.67 0.03
C CYS A 2 -11.52 -3.16 0.34
N SER A 3 -11.30 -4.03 -0.66
CA SER A 3 -11.36 -5.49 -0.49
C SER A 3 -10.21 -6.23 -1.16
N SER A 4 -9.15 -5.53 -1.57
CA SER A 4 -7.96 -6.12 -2.20
C SER A 4 -6.69 -5.44 -1.74
N LEU A 5 -5.54 -6.08 -1.97
CA LEU A 5 -4.21 -5.54 -1.64
C LEU A 5 -3.69 -4.50 -2.63
N HIS A 6 -4.32 -4.37 -3.81
CA HIS A 6 -3.76 -3.64 -4.95
C HIS A 6 -3.59 -2.14 -4.72
N PHE A 7 -2.71 -1.51 -5.49
CA PHE A 7 -2.40 -0.09 -5.29
C PHE A 7 -3.51 0.84 -5.81
N CYS A 8 -4.05 0.59 -7.00
CA CYS A 8 -4.96 1.54 -7.66
C CYS A 8 -6.32 1.71 -6.95
N HIS A 9 -6.80 0.66 -6.29
CA HIS A 9 -8.13 0.64 -5.68
C HIS A 9 -8.20 -0.33 -4.48
N GLY A 10 -7.05 -0.58 -3.84
CA GLY A 10 -6.92 -1.49 -2.71
C GLY A 10 -6.17 -0.85 -1.53
N SER A 11 -5.84 -1.68 -0.54
CA SER A 11 -5.39 -1.24 0.77
C SER A 11 -4.00 -0.61 0.74
N SER A 12 -3.11 -1.09 -0.15
CA SER A 12 -1.75 -0.54 -0.27
C SER A 12 -1.75 0.89 -0.82
N GLY A 13 -2.68 1.22 -1.72
CA GLY A 13 -2.88 2.59 -2.19
C GLY A 13 -3.38 3.52 -1.10
N LEU A 14 -4.34 3.05 -0.29
CA LEU A 14 -4.82 3.81 0.87
C LEU A 14 -3.70 4.06 1.88
N ALA A 15 -2.90 3.03 2.19
CA ALA A 15 -1.73 3.18 3.05
C ALA A 15 -0.81 4.29 2.52
N GLN A 16 -0.40 4.22 1.25
CA GLN A 16 0.50 5.23 0.68
C GLN A 16 -0.11 6.64 0.68
N MET A 17 -1.42 6.76 0.42
CA MET A 17 -2.13 8.04 0.49
C MET A 17 -2.12 8.63 1.90
N TYR A 18 -2.39 7.82 2.92
CA TYR A 18 -2.33 8.26 4.32
C TYR A 18 -0.91 8.61 4.75
N ARG A 19 0.10 7.90 4.23
CA ARG A 19 1.50 8.27 4.46
C ARG A 19 1.83 9.64 3.87
N ALA A 20 1.44 9.89 2.62
CA ALA A 20 1.66 11.19 1.98
C ALA A 20 0.96 12.32 2.74
N MET A 21 -0.29 12.12 3.16
CA MET A 21 -1.01 13.12 3.97
C MET A 21 -0.34 13.36 5.33
N TYR A 22 0.20 12.33 5.97
CA TYR A 22 0.98 12.50 7.19
C TYR A 22 2.25 13.31 6.95
N ASP A 23 3.02 12.98 5.91
CA ASP A 23 4.25 13.69 5.57
C ASP A 23 3.97 15.20 5.27
N ASP A 24 2.83 15.51 4.64
CA ASP A 24 2.44 16.88 4.31
C ASP A 24 1.88 17.68 5.50
N THR A 25 1.11 17.04 6.40
CA THR A 25 0.40 17.76 7.48
C THR A 25 0.94 17.51 8.88
N LEU A 26 1.79 16.50 9.07
CA LEU A 26 2.27 15.98 10.37
C LEU A 26 1.13 15.62 11.34
N ASN A 27 -0.04 15.27 10.81
CA ASN A 27 -1.20 14.91 11.63
C ASN A 27 -1.16 13.42 11.93
N PHE A 28 -0.90 13.07 13.20
CA PHE A 28 -0.78 11.68 13.64
C PHE A 28 -2.00 10.80 13.34
N LYS A 29 -3.20 11.37 13.14
CA LYS A 29 -4.36 10.57 12.69
C LYS A 29 -4.15 9.92 11.33
N TYR A 30 -3.42 10.58 10.43
CA TYR A 30 -3.06 9.99 9.14
C TYR A 30 -1.98 8.92 9.30
N TYR A 31 -1.07 9.09 10.27
CA TYR A 31 -0.07 8.07 10.59
C TYR A 31 -0.71 6.81 11.19
N GLU A 32 -1.67 6.96 12.10
CA GLU A 32 -2.46 5.84 12.63
C GLU A 32 -3.24 5.13 11.52
N ALA A 33 -3.88 5.89 10.63
CA ALA A 33 -4.57 5.33 9.47
C ALA A 33 -3.62 4.61 8.51
N TYR A 34 -2.42 5.14 8.28
CA TYR A 34 -1.38 4.49 7.49
C TYR A 34 -1.05 3.10 8.06
N HIS A 35 -0.74 3.00 9.35
CA HIS A 35 -0.44 1.71 9.99
C HIS A 35 -1.62 0.74 9.95
N TYR A 36 -2.85 1.24 10.14
CA TYR A 36 -4.05 0.43 9.99
C TYR A 36 -4.14 -0.19 8.59
N TRP A 37 -3.94 0.60 7.53
CA TRP A 37 -4.00 0.11 6.15
C TRP A 37 -2.81 -0.75 5.74
N ILE A 38 -1.63 -0.56 6.35
CA ILE A 38 -0.52 -1.51 6.22
C ILE A 38 -0.93 -2.89 6.76
N ASN A 39 -1.51 -2.93 7.97
CA ASN A 39 -1.98 -4.18 8.56
C ASN A 39 -3.07 -4.85 7.71
N GLU A 40 -4.04 -4.08 7.21
CA GLU A 40 -5.06 -4.61 6.29
C GLU A 40 -4.44 -5.14 4.98
N THR A 41 -3.40 -4.49 4.46
CA THR A 41 -2.68 -4.97 3.28
C THR A 41 -2.04 -6.33 3.52
N CYS A 42 -1.41 -6.54 4.69
CA CYS A 42 -0.89 -7.85 5.08
C CYS A 42 -2.02 -8.89 5.17
N ASN A 43 -3.15 -8.55 5.81
CA ASN A 43 -4.30 -9.46 5.90
C ASN A 43 -4.85 -9.86 4.51
N TYR A 44 -4.86 -8.94 3.54
CA TYR A 44 -5.29 -9.26 2.17
C TYR A 44 -4.27 -10.12 1.41
N ILE A 45 -2.98 -9.92 1.65
CA ILE A 45 -1.92 -10.77 1.12
C ILE A 45 -2.10 -12.20 1.63
N ASP A 46 -2.30 -12.40 2.93
CA ASP A 46 -2.50 -13.73 3.52
C ASP A 46 -3.71 -14.44 2.89
N LYS A 47 -4.83 -13.74 2.73
CA LYS A 47 -6.02 -14.27 2.05
C LYS A 47 -5.80 -14.64 0.59
N GLU A 48 -5.00 -13.86 -0.16
CA GLU A 48 -4.64 -14.21 -1.54
C GLU A 48 -3.69 -15.43 -1.60
N ILE A 49 -2.74 -15.54 -0.66
CA ILE A 49 -1.83 -16.70 -0.57
C ILE A 49 -2.59 -17.98 -0.23
N ASP A 50 -3.55 -17.89 0.69
CA ASP A 50 -4.39 -19.02 1.12
C ASP A 50 -5.43 -19.41 0.05
N GLY A 51 -5.51 -18.66 -1.06
CA GLY A 51 -6.41 -18.92 -2.17
C GLY A 51 -7.87 -18.55 -1.90
N GLU A 52 -8.14 -17.74 -0.86
CA GLU A 52 -9.48 -17.22 -0.56
C GLU A 52 -9.93 -16.17 -1.58
N ASN A 53 -8.98 -15.56 -2.30
CA ASN A 53 -9.21 -14.58 -3.34
C ASN A 53 -8.70 -15.05 -4.71
N MET A 54 -9.33 -14.57 -5.78
CA MET A 54 -8.83 -14.81 -7.13
C MET A 54 -7.49 -14.08 -7.32
N ALA A 55 -6.48 -14.83 -7.77
CA ALA A 55 -5.20 -14.26 -8.13
C ALA A 55 -5.38 -13.15 -9.20
N PRO A 56 -4.62 -12.05 -9.13
CA PRO A 56 -4.71 -10.98 -10.11
C PRO A 56 -4.37 -11.50 -11.50
N SER A 57 -5.11 -11.02 -12.50
CA SER A 57 -4.91 -11.37 -13.91
C SER A 57 -3.51 -10.98 -14.43
N ASN A 58 -2.90 -9.97 -13.82
CA ASN A 58 -1.52 -9.56 -14.06
C ASN A 58 -0.78 -9.30 -12.73
N PRO A 59 -0.15 -10.31 -12.12
CA PRO A 59 0.50 -10.19 -10.81
C PRO A 59 1.71 -9.24 -10.82
N THR A 60 2.30 -8.98 -11.99
CA THR A 60 3.43 -8.07 -12.15
C THR A 60 3.04 -6.61 -12.36
N SER A 61 1.74 -6.31 -12.43
CA SER A 61 1.24 -4.94 -12.55
C SER A 61 1.55 -4.13 -11.29
N LEU A 62 2.02 -2.89 -11.48
CA LEU A 62 2.19 -1.93 -10.37
C LEU A 62 0.84 -1.59 -9.73
N LEU A 63 -0.18 -1.36 -10.56
CA LEU A 63 -1.47 -0.82 -10.12
C LEU A 63 -2.44 -1.89 -9.62
N GLU A 64 -2.39 -3.07 -10.23
CA GLU A 64 -3.39 -4.15 -10.04
C GLU A 64 -2.76 -5.47 -9.61
N GLY A 65 -1.43 -5.51 -9.47
CA GLY A 65 -0.69 -6.69 -9.08
C GLY A 65 -0.05 -6.55 -7.71
N TRP A 66 0.92 -7.42 -7.47
CA TRP A 66 1.64 -7.53 -6.21
C TRP A 66 2.74 -6.47 -6.07
N VAL A 67 3.21 -5.93 -7.20
CA VAL A 67 4.36 -5.00 -7.23
C VAL A 67 4.07 -3.74 -6.43
N GLY A 68 2.88 -3.15 -6.59
CA GLY A 68 2.50 -1.94 -5.84
C GLY A 68 2.45 -2.17 -4.33
N ALA A 69 1.81 -3.27 -3.90
CA ALA A 69 1.78 -3.63 -2.47
C ALA A 69 3.17 -3.93 -1.92
N GLY A 70 4.01 -4.63 -2.69
CA GLY A 70 5.40 -4.93 -2.32
C GLY A 70 6.25 -3.66 -2.14
N LEU A 71 6.10 -2.65 -3.00
CA LEU A 71 6.80 -1.38 -2.85
C LEU A 71 6.36 -0.63 -1.58
N VAL A 72 5.05 -0.57 -1.32
CA VAL A 72 4.50 0.06 -0.10
C VAL A 72 5.04 -0.62 1.16
N LEU A 73 5.08 -1.95 1.19
CA LEU A 73 5.61 -2.72 2.33
C LEU A 73 7.14 -2.61 2.47
N ALA A 74 7.87 -2.55 1.36
CA ALA A 74 9.31 -2.33 1.39
C ALA A 74 9.66 -0.96 1.99
N GLU A 75 8.93 0.10 1.61
CA GLU A 75 9.07 1.42 2.23
C GLU A 75 8.73 1.41 3.72
N TYR A 76 7.69 0.64 4.10
CA TYR A 76 7.32 0.47 5.51
C TYR A 76 8.44 -0.16 6.33
N ILE A 77 9.03 -1.27 5.85
CA ILE A 77 10.09 -2.03 6.55
C ILE A 77 11.39 -1.23 6.65
N THR A 78 11.68 -0.41 5.66
CA THR A 78 12.91 0.40 5.62
C THR A 78 12.79 1.72 6.39
N GLU A 79 11.64 2.01 7.01
CA GLU A 79 11.36 3.24 7.77
C GLU A 79 11.70 4.56 7.03
N GLY A 80 11.82 4.52 5.71
CA GLY A 80 12.22 5.66 4.89
C GLY A 80 13.74 5.88 4.75
N ASP A 81 14.60 4.97 5.23
CA ASP A 81 16.05 4.97 4.93
C ASP A 81 16.29 4.93 3.40
N CYS A 82 15.33 4.38 2.66
CA CYS A 82 15.24 4.45 1.22
C CYS A 82 13.87 5.03 0.82
N LYS A 83 13.65 6.34 1.05
CA LYS A 83 12.47 7.03 0.48
C LYS A 83 12.52 6.99 -1.04
N THR A 84 11.84 6.02 -1.63
CA THR A 84 11.75 5.86 -3.08
C THR A 84 10.70 6.81 -3.65
N LYS A 85 11.06 7.54 -4.73
CA LYS A 85 10.17 8.55 -5.34
C LYS A 85 9.14 7.98 -6.33
N TRP A 86 8.93 6.67 -6.33
CA TRP A 86 8.04 6.03 -7.30
C TRP A 86 6.59 6.51 -7.15
N ALA A 87 6.15 6.75 -5.91
CA ALA A 87 4.80 7.23 -5.60
C ALA A 87 4.53 8.64 -6.16
N GLN A 88 5.57 9.44 -6.43
CA GLN A 88 5.44 10.76 -7.05
C GLN A 88 4.93 10.68 -8.50
N MET A 89 5.14 9.56 -9.18
CA MET A 89 4.53 9.30 -10.51
C MET A 89 3.00 9.18 -10.42
N LEU A 90 2.47 8.97 -9.22
CA LEU A 90 1.05 8.79 -8.91
C LEU A 90 0.51 9.96 -8.07
N LEU A 91 1.23 11.09 -8.07
CA LEU A 91 0.85 12.35 -7.39
C LEU A 91 0.83 12.25 -5.86
N LEU A 92 1.58 11.32 -5.28
CA LEU A 92 1.79 11.22 -3.83
C LEU A 92 3.19 11.77 -3.48
N SER A 93 3.21 12.84 -2.67
CA SER A 93 4.38 13.70 -2.35
C SER A 93 5.51 12.97 -1.63
#